data_AF-A0A2S9GBZ7-F1
#
_entry.id   AF-A0A2S9GBZ7-F1
#
_cell.length_a   1.000
_cell.length_b   1.000
_cell.length_c   1.000
_cell.angle_alpha   90.00
_cell.angle_beta   90.00
_cell.angle_gamma   90.00
#
_symmetry.space_group_name_H-M   'P 1'
#
loop_
_entity.id
_entity.type
_entity.pdbx_description
1 polymer ?
#
loop_
_entity_poly.entity_id
_entity_poly.type
_entity_poly.pdbx_seq_one_letter_code
_entity_poly.pdbx_strand_id
1 'polypeptide(L)'
;RVQAGTVERLTFDPAAFGFPRADISELVGGDAEANAASARAVLGGATGPVRDAVVLNAAGALVAHAGLSSDAQWVPAWESGLARA
;
A
#
# COMPACT_ATOMS: atom_id res chain seq x y z
N ARG A 1 2.23 -8.86 -10.78
CA ARG A 1 3.20 -9.75 -10.12
C ARG A 1 4.22 -10.22 -11.15
N VAL A 2 5.51 -10.21 -10.79
CA VAL A 2 6.59 -10.79 -11.61
C VAL A 2 7.36 -11.77 -10.72
N GLN A 3 7.46 -13.02 -11.13
CA GLN A 3 8.14 -14.05 -10.37
C GLN A 3 8.57 -15.21 -11.26
N ALA A 4 9.81 -15.71 -11.08
CA ALA A 4 10.32 -16.91 -11.76
C ALA A 4 10.07 -16.91 -13.29
N GLY A 5 10.24 -15.74 -13.93
CA GLY A 5 10.01 -15.58 -15.38
C GLY A 5 8.54 -15.47 -15.80
N THR A 6 7.59 -15.53 -14.87
CA THR A 6 6.15 -15.33 -15.12
C THR A 6 5.71 -13.91 -14.79
N VAL A 7 4.77 -13.39 -15.57
CA VAL A 7 4.13 -12.08 -15.35
C VAL A 7 2.63 -12.27 -15.28
N GLU A 8 2.04 -11.76 -14.20
CA GLU A 8 0.60 -11.81 -13.98
C GLU A 8 0.07 -10.41 -13.66
N ARG A 9 -1.03 -10.04 -14.31
CA ARG A 9 -1.73 -8.78 -14.05
C ARG A 9 -2.79 -9.01 -12.99
N LEU A 10 -2.77 -8.18 -11.96
CA LEU A 10 -3.73 -8.20 -10.87
C LEU A 10 -4.36 -6.81 -10.78
N THR A 11 -5.65 -6.77 -10.48
CA THR A 11 -6.35 -5.53 -10.16
C THR A 11 -6.37 -5.35 -8.65
N PHE A 12 -5.90 -4.21 -8.18
CA PHE A 12 -5.92 -3.85 -6.77
C PHE A 12 -7.06 -2.85 -6.52
N ASP A 13 -7.96 -3.17 -5.60
CA ASP A 13 -8.99 -2.26 -5.10
C ASP A 13 -8.82 -2.10 -3.58
N PRO A 14 -8.52 -0.89 -3.08
CA PRO A 14 -8.36 -0.67 -1.63
C PRO A 14 -9.61 -1.06 -0.83
N ALA A 15 -10.80 -0.97 -1.43
CA ALA A 15 -12.05 -1.37 -0.78
C ALA A 15 -12.10 -2.86 -0.42
N ALA A 16 -11.40 -3.72 -1.18
CA ALA A 16 -11.30 -5.15 -0.89
C ALA A 16 -10.52 -5.44 0.41
N PHE A 17 -9.78 -4.46 0.93
CA PHE A 17 -8.96 -4.55 2.13
C PHE A 17 -9.44 -3.64 3.26
N GLY A 18 -10.67 -3.11 3.16
CA GLY A 18 -11.27 -2.27 4.20
C GLY A 18 -10.87 -0.79 4.15
N PHE A 19 -10.20 -0.34 3.08
CA PHE A 19 -9.84 1.06 2.90
C PHE A 19 -10.86 1.76 1.98
N PRO A 20 -11.41 2.92 2.38
CA PRO A 20 -12.24 3.70 1.49
C PRO A 20 -11.42 4.16 0.28
N ARG A 21 -12.07 4.27 -0.88
CA ARG A 21 -11.43 4.89 -2.05
C ARG A 21 -11.31 6.40 -1.79
N ALA A 22 -10.08 6.90 -1.87
CA ALA A 22 -9.79 8.31 -1.79
C ALA A 22 -10.04 9.02 -3.14
N ASP A 23 -10.46 10.28 -3.08
CA ASP A 23 -10.39 11.17 -4.22
C ASP A 23 -8.93 11.50 -4.52
N ILE A 24 -8.58 11.62 -5.80
CA ILE A 24 -7.19 11.86 -6.20
C ILE A 24 -6.63 13.13 -5.56
N SER A 25 -7.47 14.17 -5.40
CA SER A 25 -7.10 15.43 -4.76
C SER A 25 -6.66 15.28 -3.30
N GLU A 26 -7.09 14.22 -2.61
CA GLU A 26 -6.68 13.92 -1.23
C GLU A 26 -5.29 13.28 -1.14
N LEU A 27 -4.75 12.82 -2.28
CA LEU A 27 -3.47 12.13 -2.38
C LEU A 27 -2.39 12.91 -3.15
N VAL A 28 -2.76 14.03 -3.77
CA VAL A 28 -1.79 14.87 -4.50
C VAL A 28 -0.78 15.46 -3.51
N GLY A 29 0.50 15.16 -3.73
CA GLY A 29 1.59 15.75 -2.97
C GLY A 29 1.82 17.23 -3.31
N GLY A 30 2.49 17.94 -2.40
CA GLY A 30 2.90 19.33 -2.59
C GLY A 30 4.37 19.47 -2.95
N ASP A 31 4.95 20.60 -2.56
CA ASP A 31 6.41 20.80 -2.55
C ASP A 31 7.11 19.93 -1.49
N ALA A 32 8.43 20.12 -1.36
CA ALA A 32 9.24 19.32 -0.44
C ALA A 32 8.82 19.54 1.03
N GLU A 33 8.55 20.78 1.41
CA GLU A 33 8.14 21.18 2.76
C GLU A 33 6.77 20.57 3.11
N ALA A 34 5.80 20.67 2.22
CA ALA A 34 4.47 20.09 2.38
C ALA A 34 4.51 18.56 2.47
N ASN A 35 5.29 17.90 1.61
CA ASN A 35 5.43 16.45 1.65
C ASN A 35 6.16 15.97 2.92
N ALA A 36 7.18 16.71 3.37
CA ALA A 36 7.86 16.42 4.62
C ALA A 36 6.95 16.59 5.84
N ALA A 37 6.08 17.61 5.84
CA ALA A 37 5.06 17.80 6.87
C ALA A 37 4.03 16.65 6.88
N SER A 38 3.52 16.27 5.71
CA SER A 38 2.60 15.13 5.55
C SER A 38 3.23 13.83 6.04
N ALA A 39 4.47 13.54 5.66
CA ALA A 39 5.17 12.33 6.10
C ALA A 39 5.33 12.30 7.63
N ARG A 40 5.72 13.41 8.25
CA ARG A 40 5.80 13.52 9.71
C ARG A 40 4.43 13.37 10.39
N ALA A 41 3.37 13.92 9.81
CA ALA A 41 2.02 13.80 10.34
C ALA A 41 1.53 12.34 10.31
N VAL A 42 1.74 11.63 9.21
CA VAL A 42 1.43 10.19 9.11
C VAL A 42 2.19 9.39 10.18
N LEU A 43 3.50 9.60 10.31
CA LEU A 43 4.32 8.94 11.34
C LEU A 43 3.93 9.35 12.76
N GLY A 44 3.36 10.55 12.93
CA GLY A 44 2.79 11.06 14.18
C GLY A 44 1.40 10.54 14.50
N GLY A 45 0.82 9.65 13.66
CA GLY A 45 -0.48 9.02 13.90
C GLY A 45 -1.67 9.71 13.26
N ALA A 46 -1.45 10.64 12.31
CA ALA A 46 -2.55 11.20 11.52
C ALA A 46 -3.31 10.09 10.77
N THR A 47 -4.64 10.21 10.75
CA THR A 47 -5.53 9.29 10.04
C THR A 47 -6.01 9.91 8.72
N GLY A 48 -6.47 9.07 7.80
CA GLY A 48 -7.09 9.51 6.54
C GLY A 48 -6.34 9.05 5.29
N PRO A 49 -6.76 9.53 4.11
CA PRO A 49 -6.34 9.00 2.80
C PRO A 49 -4.83 8.86 2.59
N VAL A 50 -4.05 9.86 3.02
CA VAL A 50 -2.59 9.83 2.87
C VAL A 50 -1.98 8.71 3.71
N ARG A 51 -2.41 8.54 4.98
CA ARG A 51 -1.95 7.46 5.85
C ARG A 51 -2.37 6.10 5.30
N ASP A 52 -3.59 6.00 4.79
CA ASP A 52 -4.11 4.77 4.20
C ASP A 52 -3.30 4.36 2.97
N ALA A 53 -3.00 5.30 2.07
CA ALA A 53 -2.12 5.06 0.93
C ALA A 53 -0.70 4.63 1.35
N VAL A 54 -0.14 5.21 2.41
CA VAL A 54 1.16 4.82 2.96
C VAL A 54 1.14 3.37 3.48
N VAL A 55 0.11 2.98 4.23
CA VAL A 55 -0.04 1.60 4.74
C VAL A 55 -0.20 0.60 3.60
N LEU A 56 -1.02 0.91 2.59
CA LEU A 56 -1.17 0.05 1.41
C LEU A 56 0.15 -0.11 0.65
N ASN A 57 0.91 0.97 0.47
CA ASN A 57 2.23 0.90 -0.17
C ASN A 57 3.23 0.08 0.66
N ALA A 58 3.23 0.25 1.99
CA ALA A 58 4.07 -0.53 2.90
C ALA A 58 3.73 -2.03 2.85
N ALA A 59 2.45 -2.39 2.87
CA ALA A 59 2.01 -3.76 2.68
C ALA A 59 2.48 -4.35 1.34
N GLY A 60 2.33 -3.59 0.24
CA GLY A 60 2.84 -3.99 -1.07
C GLY A 60 4.35 -4.21 -1.09
N ALA A 61 5.13 -3.35 -0.43
CA ALA A 61 6.57 -3.50 -0.29
C ALA A 61 6.94 -4.75 0.53
N LEU A 62 6.21 -5.04 1.61
CA LEU A 62 6.42 -6.23 2.43
C LEU A 62 6.12 -7.52 1.66
N VAL A 63 5.05 -7.54 0.86
CA VAL A 63 4.71 -8.67 -0.03
C VAL A 63 5.78 -8.86 -1.10
N ALA A 64 6.23 -7.77 -1.74
CA ALA A 64 7.28 -7.82 -2.74
C ALA A 64 8.60 -8.32 -2.16
N HIS A 65 8.94 -7.92 -0.94
CA HIS A 65 10.16 -8.34 -0.24
C HIS A 65 10.12 -9.80 0.21
N ALA A 66 9.00 -10.25 0.80
CA ALA A 66 8.86 -11.64 1.25
C ALA A 66 8.95 -12.64 0.08
N GLY A 67 8.63 -12.18 -1.13
CA GLY A 67 8.41 -13.04 -2.27
C GLY A 67 7.07 -13.76 -2.10
N LEU A 68 6.31 -13.85 -3.18
CA LEU A 68 5.20 -14.79 -3.23
C LEU A 68 5.87 -16.15 -3.47
N SER A 69 5.68 -17.18 -2.65
CA SER A 69 6.05 -18.53 -3.11
C SER A 69 5.18 -18.90 -4.32
N SER A 70 5.54 -19.92 -5.10
CA SER A 70 4.75 -20.36 -6.27
C SER A 70 3.25 -20.53 -5.96
N ASP A 71 2.94 -20.82 -4.70
CA ASP A 71 1.60 -21.14 -4.21
C ASP A 71 0.99 -20.00 -3.37
N ALA A 72 1.73 -18.92 -3.12
CA ALA A 72 1.23 -17.78 -2.35
C ALA A 72 0.13 -17.06 -3.12
N GLN A 73 -1.09 -17.20 -2.61
CA GLN A 73 -2.26 -16.49 -3.13
C GLN A 73 -2.12 -15.00 -2.85
N TRP A 74 -2.48 -14.18 -3.85
CA TRP A 74 -2.36 -12.72 -3.80
C TRP A 74 -3.05 -12.09 -2.58
N VAL A 75 -4.31 -12.45 -2.32
CA VAL A 75 -5.10 -11.82 -1.24
C VAL A 75 -4.52 -12.12 0.14
N PRO A 76 -4.25 -13.39 0.53
CA PRO A 76 -3.62 -13.70 1.82
C PRO A 76 -2.25 -13.05 2.01
N ALA A 77 -1.45 -12.94 0.95
CA ALA A 77 -0.17 -12.26 1.03
C ALA A 77 -0.35 -10.77 1.36
N TRP A 78 -1.32 -10.10 0.74
CA TRP A 78 -1.65 -8.71 1.04
C TRP A 78 -2.22 -8.51 2.44
N GLU A 79 -3.10 -9.40 2.91
CA GLU A 79 -3.61 -9.35 4.29
C GLU A 79 -2.47 -9.48 5.31
N SER A 80 -1.50 -10.37 5.07
CA SER A 80 -0.30 -10.51 5.88
C SER A 80 0.60 -9.27 5.82
N GLY A 81 0.75 -8.67 4.64
CA GLY A 81 1.45 -7.39 4.46
C GLY A 81 0.79 -6.26 5.25
N LEU A 82 -0.54 -6.16 5.20
CA LEU A 82 -1.32 -5.15 5.91
C LEU A 82 -1.27 -5.30 7.42
N ALA A 83 -1.31 -6.54 7.93
CA ALA A 83 -1.21 -6.80 9.37
C ALA A 83 0.14 -6.38 9.98
N ARG A 84 1.17 -6.16 9.14
CA ARG A 84 2.53 -5.79 9.54
C ARG A 84 2.88 -4.33 9.25
N ALA A 85 2.05 -3.64 8.47
CA ALA A 85 2.24 -2.26 8.03
C ALA A 85 1.59 -1.28 9.01
#